data_AF-A0A8T5GEJ1-F1
#
_entry.id   AF-A0A8T5GEJ1-F1
#
_cell.length_a   1.000
_cell.length_b   1.000
_cell.length_c   1.000
_cell.angle_alpha   90.00
_cell.angle_beta   90.00
_cell.angle_gamma   90.00
#
_symmetry.space_group_name_H-M   'P 1'
#
loop_
_entity.id
_entity.type
_entity.pdbx_description
1 polymer ?
#
loop_
_entity_poly.entity_id
_entity_poly.type
_entity_poly.pdbx_seq_one_letter_code
_entity_poly.pdbx_strand_id
1 'polypeptide(L)'
;MQKYNFMGKDTSEKEFWRLCSLTKIEEIERVVYGEINQKKVQKLLEQTMQNETKKINTPKCNSCGARMILNNAKWGKYWHCSNIIDCISVKLI
;
A
#
# COMPACT_ATOMS: atom_id res chain seq x y z
N MET A 1 29.61 -18.48 -11.34
CA MET A 1 28.54 -18.83 -12.30
C MET A 1 27.22 -18.69 -11.57
N GLN A 2 26.36 -17.76 -11.98
CA GLN A 2 25.05 -17.57 -11.35
C GLN A 2 24.15 -18.77 -11.72
N LYS A 3 23.67 -19.48 -10.71
CA LYS A 3 22.74 -20.61 -10.86
C LYS A 3 21.33 -20.04 -10.78
N TYR A 4 20.52 -20.27 -11.80
CA TYR A 4 19.13 -19.80 -11.85
C TYR A 4 18.21 -20.99 -11.63
N ASN A 5 17.18 -20.82 -10.80
CA ASN A 5 16.29 -21.91 -10.43
C ASN A 5 15.04 -21.88 -11.32
N PHE A 6 14.86 -22.91 -12.16
CA PHE A 6 13.69 -23.07 -13.03
C PHE A 6 12.98 -24.38 -12.68
N MET A 7 11.73 -24.29 -12.20
CA MET A 7 10.95 -25.44 -11.71
C MET A 7 11.72 -26.33 -10.72
N GLY A 8 12.47 -25.74 -9.78
CA GLY A 8 13.19 -26.48 -8.73
C GLY A 8 14.49 -27.14 -9.19
N LYS A 9 14.99 -26.81 -10.39
CA LYS A 9 16.29 -27.28 -10.90
C LYS A 9 17.24 -26.10 -11.05
N ASP A 10 18.44 -26.23 -10.47
CA ASP A 10 19.54 -25.30 -10.69
C ASP A 10 20.00 -25.43 -12.16
N THR A 11 19.71 -24.42 -12.96
CA THR A 11 20.03 -24.36 -14.39
C THR A 11 20.95 -23.19 -14.70
N SER A 12 21.71 -23.31 -15.79
CA SER A 12 22.60 -22.26 -16.29
C SER A 12 21.78 -21.16 -16.99
N GLU A 13 22.31 -19.94 -17.05
CA GLU A 13 21.62 -18.77 -17.64
C GLU A 13 21.15 -19.01 -19.09
N LYS A 14 21.95 -19.69 -19.91
CA LYS A 14 21.61 -20.01 -21.30
C LYS A 14 20.43 -20.99 -21.40
N GLU A 15 20.32 -21.89 -20.43
CA GLU A 15 19.29 -22.92 -20.38
C GLU A 15 17.98 -22.35 -19.83
N PHE A 16 18.06 -21.39 -18.92
CA PHE A 16 16.92 -20.61 -18.43
C PHE A 16 16.21 -19.87 -19.57
N TRP A 17 16.94 -19.07 -20.38
CA TRP A 17 16.34 -18.35 -21.52
C TRP A 17 15.80 -19.28 -22.61
N ARG A 18 16.43 -20.45 -22.80
CA ARG A 18 15.92 -21.50 -23.71
C ARG A 18 14.62 -22.12 -23.19
N LEU A 19 14.50 -22.39 -21.89
CA LEU A 19 13.28 -22.97 -21.31
C LEU A 19 12.13 -21.97 -21.30
N CYS A 20 12.39 -20.70 -20.95
CA CYS A 20 11.41 -19.62 -21.03
C CYS A 20 10.90 -19.36 -22.45
N SER A 21 11.67 -19.67 -23.50
CA SER A 21 11.20 -19.53 -24.89
C SER A 21 10.39 -20.73 -25.39
N LEU A 22 10.42 -21.86 -24.67
CA LEU A 22 9.72 -23.10 -25.02
C LEU A 22 8.43 -23.32 -24.22
N THR A 23 8.27 -22.66 -23.07
CA THR A 23 7.03 -22.65 -22.30
C THR A 23 5.97 -21.78 -22.98
N LYS A 24 4.71 -22.23 -23.01
CA LYS A 24 3.60 -21.41 -23.48
C LYS A 24 3.57 -20.12 -22.67
N ILE A 25 3.36 -18.99 -23.36
CA ILE A 25 3.38 -17.63 -22.79
C ILE A 25 2.51 -17.53 -21.52
N GLU A 26 1.41 -18.27 -21.45
CA GLU A 26 0.51 -18.36 -20.29
C GLU A 26 1.17 -18.86 -18.99
N GLU A 27 2.19 -19.74 -19.07
CA GLU A 27 2.92 -20.24 -17.89
C GLU A 27 3.96 -19.23 -17.39
N ILE A 28 4.54 -18.43 -18.30
CA ILE A 28 5.52 -17.38 -17.97
C ILE A 28 4.83 -16.26 -17.18
N GLU A 29 3.60 -15.90 -17.55
CA GLU A 29 2.83 -14.88 -16.82
C GLU A 29 2.60 -15.28 -15.35
N ARG A 30 2.36 -16.56 -15.04
CA ARG A 30 2.23 -17.02 -13.63
C ARG A 30 3.52 -16.88 -12.84
N VAL A 31 4.68 -17.04 -13.47
CA VAL A 31 5.99 -16.91 -12.81
C VAL A 31 6.38 -15.43 -12.65
N VAL A 32 6.12 -14.60 -13.65
CA VAL A 32 6.46 -13.15 -13.63
C VAL A 32 5.50 -12.36 -12.72
N TYR A 33 4.20 -12.66 -12.75
CA TYR A 33 3.22 -12.01 -11.87
C TYR A 33 3.05 -12.69 -10.50
N GLY A 34 3.63 -13.87 -10.30
CA GLY A 34 3.53 -14.66 -9.07
C GLY A 34 4.28 -14.11 -7.85
N GLU A 35 5.19 -13.15 -8.06
CA GLU A 35 5.99 -12.56 -6.97
C GLU A 35 5.54 -11.17 -6.52
N ILE A 36 4.32 -10.73 -6.84
CA ILE A 36 3.68 -9.68 -6.01
C ILE A 36 3.17 -10.38 -4.76
N ASN A 37 4.06 -10.47 -3.77
CA ASN A 37 3.85 -11.05 -2.44
C ASN A 37 2.44 -10.71 -1.91
N GLN A 38 1.50 -11.65 -2.00
CA GLN A 38 0.07 -11.43 -1.72
C GLN A 38 -0.16 -10.80 -0.33
N LYS A 39 0.73 -11.06 0.64
CA LYS A 39 0.72 -10.43 1.97
C LYS A 39 0.89 -8.91 1.93
N LYS A 40 1.69 -8.39 0.99
CA LYS A 40 1.90 -6.95 0.80
C LYS A 40 0.64 -6.29 0.23
N VAL A 41 -0.02 -6.96 -0.71
CA VAL A 41 -1.27 -6.48 -1.33
C VAL A 41 -2.42 -6.48 -0.32
N GLN A 42 -2.57 -7.56 0.46
CA GLN A 42 -3.57 -7.63 1.54
C GLN A 42 -3.38 -6.51 2.57
N LYS A 43 -2.12 -6.27 2.99
CA LYS A 43 -1.78 -5.19 3.93
C LYS A 43 -2.11 -3.80 3.37
N LEU A 44 -1.88 -3.56 2.07
CA LEU A 44 -2.24 -2.30 1.40
C LEU A 44 -3.76 -2.10 1.31
N LEU A 45 -4.51 -3.17 1.06
CA LEU A 45 -5.98 -3.15 1.04
C LEU A 45 -6.54 -2.83 2.43
N GLU A 46 -6.01 -3.46 3.47
CA GLU A 46 -6.45 -3.19 4.84
C GLU A 46 -6.12 -1.74 5.27
N GLN A 47 -4.94 -1.23 4.92
CA GLN A 47 -4.54 0.14 5.19
C GLN A 47 -5.41 1.18 4.48
N THR A 48 -5.82 0.91 3.24
CA THR A 48 -6.70 1.81 2.48
C THR A 48 -8.11 1.84 3.09
N MET A 49 -8.67 0.68 3.45
CA MET A 49 -9.97 0.60 4.12
C MET A 49 -9.97 1.29 5.51
N GLN A 50 -8.88 1.14 6.29
CA GLN A 50 -8.72 1.84 7.57
C GLN A 50 -8.61 3.37 7.42
N ASN A 51 -8.05 3.86 6.30
CA ASN A 51 -7.98 5.30 6.04
C ASN A 51 -9.34 5.88 5.63
N GLU A 52 -10.16 5.12 4.91
CA GLU A 52 -11.52 5.53 4.52
C GLU A 52 -12.47 5.57 5.72
N THR A 53 -12.44 4.56 6.59
CA THR A 53 -13.23 4.56 7.84
C THR A 53 -12.84 5.70 8.77
N LYS A 54 -11.56 6.07 8.84
CA LYS A 54 -11.11 7.27 9.57
C LYS A 54 -11.66 8.56 8.98
N LYS A 55 -11.81 8.67 7.65
CA LYS A 55 -12.40 9.86 6.99
C LYS A 55 -13.89 10.03 7.29
N ILE A 56 -14.63 8.95 7.55
CA ILE A 56 -16.08 9.02 7.80
C ILE A 56 -16.37 9.54 9.22
N ASN A 57 -15.54 9.18 10.20
CA ASN A 57 -15.72 9.58 11.60
C ASN A 57 -15.10 10.96 11.94
N THR A 58 -14.73 11.78 10.94
CA THR A 58 -14.12 13.09 11.20
C THR A 58 -15.17 14.14 11.58
N PRO A 59 -15.04 14.83 12.73
CA PRO A 59 -15.89 15.96 13.06
C PRO A 59 -15.65 17.14 12.11
N LYS A 60 -16.68 17.97 11.92
CA LYS A 60 -16.57 19.24 11.21
C LYS A 60 -16.07 20.33 12.16
N CYS A 61 -15.29 21.26 11.64
CA CYS A 61 -14.86 22.43 12.37
C CYS A 61 -16.04 23.41 12.54
N ASN A 62 -16.23 23.95 13.75
CA ASN A 62 -17.28 24.92 14.04
C ASN A 62 -17.03 26.31 13.41
N SER A 63 -15.77 26.64 13.11
CA SER A 63 -15.39 27.97 12.60
C SER A 63 -15.48 28.09 11.09
N CYS A 64 -15.16 27.02 10.34
CA CYS A 64 -15.15 27.04 8.87
C CYS A 64 -15.99 25.94 8.21
N GLY A 65 -16.54 24.99 8.98
CA GLY A 65 -17.33 23.87 8.45
C GLY A 65 -16.52 22.79 7.72
N ALA A 66 -15.21 22.98 7.53
CA ALA A 66 -14.32 22.00 6.90
C ALA A 66 -14.14 20.76 7.77
N ARG A 67 -13.73 19.63 7.16
CA ARG A 67 -13.43 18.40 7.88
C ARG A 67 -12.16 18.58 8.73
N MET A 68 -12.16 18.00 9.93
CA MET A 68 -10.96 17.96 10.76
C MET A 68 -10.19 16.65 10.57
N ILE A 69 -8.87 16.71 10.65
CA ILE A 69 -7.96 15.56 10.50
C ILE A 69 -7.44 15.16 11.88
N LEU A 70 -7.40 13.84 12.12
CA LEU A 70 -6.91 13.26 13.37
C LEU A 70 -5.38 13.18 13.35
N ASN A 71 -4.72 13.94 14.21
CA ASN A 71 -3.28 13.86 14.42
C ASN A 71 -2.94 13.43 15.84
N ASN A 72 -1.73 12.88 16.00
CA ASN A 72 -1.16 12.51 17.29
C ASN A 72 0.00 13.45 17.61
N ALA A 73 -0.07 14.17 18.73
CA ALA A 73 1.03 14.99 19.27
C ALA A 73 1.52 14.40 20.60
N LYS A 74 2.58 15.01 21.16
CA LYS A 74 3.15 14.66 22.48
C LYS A 74 2.10 14.57 23.59
N TRP A 75 1.06 15.42 23.54
CA TRP A 75 0.02 15.51 24.58
C TRP A 75 -1.23 14.68 24.29
N GLY A 76 -1.22 13.87 23.23
CA GLY A 76 -2.34 13.01 22.85
C GLY A 76 -2.88 13.29 21.45
N LYS A 77 -4.05 12.73 21.17
CA LYS A 77 -4.72 12.86 19.87
C LYS A 77 -5.51 14.16 19.81
N TYR A 78 -5.48 14.82 18.67
CA TYR A 78 -6.21 16.06 18.45
C TYR A 78 -6.71 16.14 17.01
N TRP A 79 -7.80 16.88 16.86
CA TRP A 79 -8.36 17.26 15.57
C TRP A 79 -7.78 18.61 15.15
N HIS A 80 -7.22 18.69 13.95
CA HIS A 80 -6.84 19.96 13.34
C HIS A 80 -7.69 20.23 12.10
N CYS A 81 -7.92 21.50 11.80
CA CYS A 81 -8.60 21.85 10.56
C CYS A 81 -7.78 21.41 9.33
N SER A 82 -8.46 20.88 8.30
CA SER A 82 -7.80 20.57 7.02
C SER A 82 -7.31 21.83 6.30
N ASN A 83 -7.96 22.97 6.53
CA ASN A 83 -7.64 24.23 5.86
C ASN A 83 -6.91 25.19 6.81
N ILE A 84 -5.61 24.95 6.98
CA ILE A 84 -4.77 25.70 7.93
C ILE A 84 -4.57 27.17 7.54
N ILE A 85 -4.65 27.49 6.24
CA ILE A 85 -4.46 28.86 5.74
C ILE A 85 -5.62 29.75 6.18
N ASP A 86 -6.86 29.26 6.05
CA ASP A 86 -8.06 30.02 6.39
C ASP A 86 -8.55 29.78 7.83
N CYS A 87 -8.07 28.72 8.50
CA CYS A 87 -8.57 28.33 9.82
C CYS A 87 -7.55 27.52 10.65
N ILE A 88 -7.02 28.13 11.72
CA ILE A 88 -6.04 27.54 12.65
C ILE A 88 -6.74 26.93 13.88
N SER A 89 -7.91 26.31 13.69
CA SER A 89 -8.64 25.71 14.81
C SER A 89 -8.09 24.32 15.14
N VAL A 90 -7.81 24.08 16.42
CA VAL A 90 -7.45 22.77 16.97
C VAL A 90 -8.44 22.39 18.07
N LYS A 91 -8.88 21.14 18.07
CA LYS A 91 -9.79 20.59 19.07
C LYS A 91 -9.19 19.30 19.65
N LEU A 92 -9.05 19.24 20.96
CA LEU A 92 -8.60 18.03 21.66
C LEU A 92 -9.71 16.96 21.64
N ILE A 93 -9.31 15.70 21.72
CA ILE A 93 -10.19 14.52 21.73
C ILE A 93 -10.43 14.04 23.14
#